data_AF-A0A1B1U987-F1
#
_entry.id   AF-A0A1B1U987-F1
#
_cell.length_a   1.000
_cell.length_b   1.000
_cell.length_c   1.000
_cell.angle_alpha   90.00
_cell.angle_beta   90.00
_cell.angle_gamma   90.00
#
_symmetry.space_group_name_H-M   'P 1'
#
loop_
_entity.id
_entity.type
_entity.pdbx_description
1 polymer ?
#
loop_
_entity_poly.entity_id
_entity_poly.type
_entity_poly.pdbx_seq_one_letter_code
_entity_poly.pdbx_strand_id
1 'polypeptide(L)' 'MAGLAPQQRERLRAAQRLWIQYRDANCGFSAAGEGSIAGVEAAECLRVMTQLRYNELDSTANPEKPRN' A
#
# COMPACT_ATOMS: atom_id res chain seq x y z
N MET A 1 -1.57 -0.84 -16.30
CA MET A 1 -2.56 -1.91 -16.03
C MET A 1 -3.55 -2.15 -17.18
N ALA A 2 -3.61 -1.28 -18.19
CA ALA A 2 -4.17 -1.68 -19.49
C ALA A 2 -3.33 -2.86 -20.01
N GLY A 3 -3.96 -3.97 -20.36
CA GLY A 3 -3.29 -5.20 -20.84
C GLY A 3 -3.42 -6.43 -19.93
N LEU A 4 -3.91 -6.30 -18.70
CA LEU A 4 -4.16 -7.46 -17.84
C LEU A 4 -5.41 -8.25 -18.28
N ALA A 5 -5.30 -9.58 -18.33
CA ALA A 5 -6.45 -10.45 -18.55
C ALA A 5 -7.52 -10.20 -17.45
N PRO A 6 -8.83 -10.37 -17.72
CA PRO A 6 -9.90 -10.11 -16.74
C PRO A 6 -9.65 -10.78 -15.39
N GLN A 7 -9.22 -12.05 -15.38
CA GLN A 7 -8.97 -12.78 -14.13
C GLN A 7 -7.78 -12.23 -13.34
N GLN A 8 -6.72 -11.77 -14.01
CA GLN A 8 -5.58 -11.11 -13.36
C GLN A 8 -6.01 -9.78 -12.72
N ARG A 9 -6.88 -9.01 -13.40
CA ARG A 9 -7.43 -7.76 -12.83
C ARG A 9 -8.24 -8.01 -11.56
N GLU A 10 -9.10 -9.03 -11.57
CA GLU A 10 -9.90 -9.37 -10.38
C GLU A 10 -9.03 -9.86 -9.21
N ARG A 11 -8.01 -10.68 -9.49
CA ARG A 11 -7.03 -11.09 -8.47
C ARG A 11 -6.28 -9.90 -7.89
N LEU A 12 -5.84 -8.95 -8.73
CA LEU A 12 -5.17 -7.75 -8.27
C LEU A 12 -6.08 -6.85 -7.44
N ARG A 13 -7.34 -6.67 -7.84
CA ARG A 13 -8.34 -5.93 -7.04
C ARG A 13 -8.56 -6.57 -5.68
N ALA A 14 -8.66 -7.89 -5.62
CA ALA A 14 -8.77 -8.62 -4.36
C ALA A 14 -7.52 -8.39 -3.48
N ALA A 15 -6.32 -8.48 -4.06
CA ALA A 15 -5.08 -8.20 -3.35
C ALA A 15 -5.01 -6.76 -2.83
N GLN A 16 -5.45 -5.75 -3.61
CA GLN A 16 -5.50 -4.36 -3.14
C GLN A 16 -6.44 -4.19 -1.94
N ARG A 17 -7.63 -4.81 -1.97
CA ARG A 17 -8.58 -4.74 -0.84
C ARG A 17 -8.00 -5.34 0.44
N LEU A 18 -7.33 -6.48 0.33
CA LEU A 18 -6.65 -7.12 1.47
C LEU A 18 -5.48 -6.26 1.97
N TRP A 19 -4.71 -5.65 1.05
CA TRP A 19 -3.64 -4.75 1.42
C TRP A 19 -4.14 -3.53 2.20
N ILE A 20 -5.29 -2.94 1.84
CA ILE A 20 -5.89 -1.83 2.60
C ILE A 20 -6.22 -2.28 4.03
N GLN A 21 -6.86 -3.44 4.19
CA GLN A 21 -7.17 -3.97 5.52
C GLN A 21 -5.90 -4.21 6.36
N TYR A 22 -4.86 -4.78 5.75
CA TYR A 22 -3.57 -4.96 6.40
C TYR A 22 -2.94 -3.63 6.80
N ARG A 23 -2.90 -2.64 5.89
CA ARG A 23 -2.35 -1.30 6.17
C ARG A 23 -3.07 -0.65 7.34
N ASP A 24 -4.39 -0.66 7.32
CA ASP A 24 -5.19 0.01 8.33
C ASP A 24 -5.02 -0.68 9.71
N ALA A 25 -4.97 -2.02 9.74
CA ALA A 25 -4.67 -2.77 10.97
C ALA A 25 -3.23 -2.52 11.47
N ASN A 26 -2.26 -2.53 10.56
CA ASN A 26 -0.84 -2.34 10.88
C ASN A 26 -0.57 -0.92 11.40
N CYS A 27 -1.12 0.11 10.76
CA CYS A 27 -0.95 1.49 11.22
C CYS A 27 -1.85 1.84 12.40
N GLY A 28 -2.96 1.10 12.59
CA GLY A 28 -3.80 1.19 13.80
C GLY A 28 -3.03 0.84 15.08
N PHE A 29 -2.01 -0.02 15.00
CA PHE A 29 -1.10 -0.29 16.11
C PHE A 29 -0.35 0.97 16.57
N SER A 30 0.23 1.73 15.64
CA SER A 30 0.91 3.00 15.95
C SER A 30 -0.06 4.04 16.51
N ALA A 31 -1.29 4.08 15.99
CA ALA A 31 -2.33 4.98 16.48
C ALA A 31 -2.80 4.69 17.92
N ALA A 32 -2.58 3.46 18.40
CA ALA A 32 -2.90 3.06 19.77
C ALA A 32 -1.80 3.43 20.79
N GLY A 33 -0.70 4.05 20.33
CA GLY A 33 0.35 4.57 21.19
C GLY A 33 -0.12 5.74 22.07
N GLU A 34 0.71 6.10 23.05
CA GLU A 34 0.43 7.19 23.98
C GLU A 34 0.93 8.55 23.46
N GLY A 35 0.30 9.63 23.95
CA GLY A 35 0.69 11.00 23.65
C GLY A 35 0.30 11.46 22.24
N SER A 36 0.59 12.74 21.95
CA SER A 36 0.27 13.34 20.66
C SER A 36 1.13 12.79 19.50
N ILE A 37 2.26 12.16 19.81
CA ILE A 37 3.17 11.59 18.81
C ILE A 37 2.57 10.38 18.10
N ALA A 38 1.70 9.60 18.76
CA ALA A 38 1.08 8.41 18.19
C ALA A 38 0.31 8.71 16.88
N GLY A 39 -0.31 9.88 16.79
CA GLY A 39 -0.98 10.33 15.56
C GLY A 39 0.01 10.58 14.40
N VAL A 40 1.19 11.12 14.70
CA VAL A 40 2.25 11.35 13.71
C VAL A 40 2.84 10.02 13.23
N GLU A 41 3.08 9.08 14.15
CA GLU A 41 3.58 7.74 13.82
C GLU A 41 2.59 6.97 12.95
N ALA A 42 1.30 7.04 13.27
CA ALA A 42 0.25 6.44 12.45
C ALA A 42 0.20 7.06 11.05
N ALA A 43 0.31 8.39 10.94
CA ALA A 43 0.34 9.09 9.65
C ALA A 43 1.58 8.70 8.82
N GLU A 44 2.74 8.58 9.46
CA GLU A 44 3.97 8.17 8.80
C GLU A 44 3.90 6.72 8.31
N CYS A 45 3.33 5.81 9.12
CA CYS A 45 3.06 4.44 8.70
C CYS A 45 2.20 4.40 7.42
N LEU A 46 1.10 5.15 7.39
CA LEU A 46 0.22 5.24 6.22
C LEU A 46 0.97 5.75 4.98
N ARG A 47 1.81 6.78 5.15
CA ARG A 47 2.61 7.38 4.08
C ARG A 47 3.61 6.37 3.50
N VAL A 48 4.44 5.77 4.35
CA VAL A 48 5.49 4.82 3.94
C VAL A 48 4.88 3.59 3.27
N MET A 49 3.85 2.99 3.88
CA MET A 49 3.21 1.82 3.31
C MET A 49 2.57 2.10 1.95
N THR A 50 1.93 3.26 1.79
CA THR A 50 1.33 3.66 0.52
C THR A 50 2.39 3.88 -0.56
N GLN A 51 3.53 4.49 -0.21
CA GLN A 51 4.65 4.64 -1.14
C GLN A 51 5.20 3.29 -1.61
N LEU A 52 5.39 2.34 -0.69
CA LEU A 52 5.87 1.00 -1.03
C LEU A 52 4.89 0.28 -1.96
N ARG A 53 3.59 0.35 -1.67
CA ARG A 53 2.56 -0.27 -2.53
C ARG A 53 2.49 0.39 -3.90
N TYR A 54 2.62 1.71 -3.96
CA TYR A 54 2.71 2.42 -5.23
C TYR A 54 3.91 1.93 -6.04
N ASN A 55 5.09 1.83 -5.46
CA ASN A 55 6.30 1.36 -6.14
C ASN A 55 6.13 -0.08 -6.66
N GLU A 56 5.53 -0.98 -5.86
CA GLU A 56 5.20 -2.35 -6.28
C GLU A 56 4.26 -2.36 -7.51
N LEU A 57 3.21 -1.54 -7.48
CA LEU A 57 2.25 -1.46 -8.58
C LEU A 57 2.84 -0.80 -9.83
N ASP A 58 3.65 0.25 -9.65
CA ASP A 58 4.32 0.96 -10.75
C ASP A 58 5.34 0.04 -11.42
N SER A 59 6.17 -0.67 -10.66
CA SER A 59 7.12 -1.65 -11.22
C SER A 59 6.44 -2.80 -11.97
N THR A 60 5.26 -3.23 -11.50
CA THR A 60 4.46 -4.25 -12.20
C THR A 60 3.82 -3.68 -13.48
N ALA A 61 3.41 -2.41 -13.46
CA ALA A 61 2.77 -1.77 -14.61
C ALA A 61 3.77 -1.28 -15.67
N ASN A 62 4.97 -0.91 -15.25
CA ASN A 62 6.01 -0.23 -16.03
C ASN A 62 7.39 -0.86 -15.77
N PRO A 63 7.62 -2.12 -16.18
CA PRO A 63 8.85 -2.86 -15.83
C PRO A 63 10.13 -2.25 -16.43
N GLU A 64 10.01 -1.42 -17.47
CA GLU A 64 11.14 -0.76 -18.14
C GLU A 64 11.59 0.53 -17.44
N LYS A 65 10.77 1.07 -16.54
CA LYS A 65 11.07 2.32 -15.84
C LYS A 65 12.26 2.11 -14.89
N PRO A 66 13.32 2.95 -14.94
CA PRO A 66 14.46 2.84 -14.04
C PRO A 66 14.02 2.94 -12.57
N ARG A 67 14.55 2.05 -11.73
CA ARG A 67 14.38 2.12 -10.27
C ARG A 67 15.37 3.13 -9.73
N ASN A 68 14.88 4.32 -9.42
CA ASN A 68 15.60 5.41 -8.77
C ASN A 68 15.76 5.19 -7.26
#